data_AF-A0A1V5JBZ9-F1
#
_entry.id   AF-A0A1V5JBZ9-F1
#
_cell.length_a   1.000
_cell.length_b   1.000
_cell.length_c   1.000
_cell.angle_alpha   90.00
_cell.angle_beta   90.00
_cell.angle_gamma   90.00
#
_symmetry.space_group_name_H-M   'P 1'
#
loop_
_entity.id
_entity.type
_entity.pdbx_description
1 polymer ?
#
loop_
_entity_poly.entity_id
_entity_poly.type
_entity_poly.pdbx_seq_one_letter_code
_entity_poly.pdbx_strand_id
1 'polypeptide(L)'
;MNKKQCVSAGHENIVAERIKEINTIIKNNTAAPLKDVVSKIVNVSMAAWYNYFSKGALRGRISKVTATELKTFFGLPEDVFTGKGEFTEKHREIIAAKIKEKFEKSLKPEAVLAVKEKGGKKPAEVVKQKKVKPAFEVPTVKAPRNVETVIKELAHEIEILKDSKQLIKLADALDKLAYIALKKIDFCEALNTL
;
A
#
# COMPACT_ATOMS: atom_id res chain seq x y z
N MET A 1 -26.44 5.18 9.18
CA MET A 1 -25.09 5.80 9.13
C MET A 1 -24.22 5.19 10.22
N ASN A 2 -23.41 4.19 9.91
CA ASN A 2 -22.40 3.72 10.85
C ASN A 2 -21.27 4.75 10.82
N LYS A 3 -21.18 5.61 11.84
CA LYS A 3 -20.01 6.48 12.03
C LYS A 3 -18.81 5.54 12.07
N LYS A 4 -17.98 5.50 11.02
CA LYS A 4 -16.65 4.90 11.10
C LYS A 4 -15.96 5.66 12.23
N GLN A 5 -15.97 5.08 13.44
CA GLN A 5 -15.53 5.76 14.64
C GLN A 5 -14.03 5.99 14.49
N CYS A 6 -13.67 7.22 14.13
CA CYS A 6 -12.32 7.72 14.28
C CYS A 6 -11.98 7.63 15.77
N VAL A 7 -10.92 6.89 16.10
CA VAL A 7 -10.52 6.65 17.50
C VAL A 7 -9.51 7.68 18.00
N SER A 8 -8.99 8.50 17.10
CA SER A 8 -7.99 9.55 17.34
C SER A 8 -8.57 10.96 17.34
N ALA A 9 -9.89 11.10 17.44
CA ALA A 9 -10.55 12.41 17.51
C ALA A 9 -10.01 13.24 18.70
N GLY A 10 -9.54 14.46 18.43
CA GLY A 10 -8.91 15.35 19.41
C GLY A 10 -7.39 15.14 19.58
N HIS A 11 -6.82 14.11 18.97
CA HIS A 11 -5.39 13.79 19.04
C HIS A 11 -4.76 13.63 17.65
N GLU A 12 -5.41 14.14 16.60
CA GLU A 12 -5.04 13.90 15.20
C GLU A 12 -3.59 14.30 14.90
N ASN A 13 -3.12 15.45 15.37
CA ASN A 13 -1.76 15.90 15.11
C ASN A 13 -0.71 14.97 15.75
N ILE A 14 -0.97 14.51 16.97
CA ILE A 14 -0.10 13.56 17.69
C ILE A 14 -0.03 12.25 16.91
N VAL A 15 -1.18 11.72 16.49
CA VAL A 15 -1.25 10.49 15.71
C VAL A 15 -0.56 10.64 14.36
N ALA A 16 -0.75 11.76 13.66
CA ALA A 16 -0.12 12.00 12.37
C ALA A 16 1.41 11.99 12.47
N GLU A 17 1.98 12.67 13.47
CA GLU A 17 3.44 12.65 13.68
C GLU A 17 3.93 11.26 14.13
N ARG A 18 3.17 10.57 14.98
CA ARG A 18 3.49 9.20 15.40
C ARG A 18 3.51 8.22 14.22
N ILE A 19 2.58 8.36 13.26
CA ILE A 19 2.57 7.54 12.05
C ILE A 19 3.76 7.86 11.13
N LYS A 20 4.20 9.13 11.03
CA LYS A 20 5.46 9.47 10.33
C LYS A 20 6.67 8.83 11.02
N GLU A 21 6.67 8.84 12.34
CA GLU A 21 7.73 8.26 13.14
C GLU A 21 7.80 6.74 12.95
N ILE A 22 6.65 6.05 12.99
CA ILE A 22 6.54 4.61 12.66
C ILE A 22 7.06 4.33 11.24
N ASN A 23 6.70 5.17 10.25
CA ASN A 23 7.23 5.02 8.89
C ASN A 23 8.75 5.14 8.82
N THR A 24 9.32 6.03 9.63
CA THR A 24 10.78 6.22 9.73
C THR A 24 11.43 5.00 10.37
N ILE A 25 10.85 4.48 11.45
CA ILE A 25 11.31 3.25 12.10
C ILE A 25 11.27 2.09 11.11
N ILE A 26 10.19 1.93 10.35
CA ILE A 26 10.08 0.88 9.33
C ILE A 26 11.22 1.03 8.31
N LYS A 27 11.36 2.19 7.68
CA LYS A 27 12.40 2.44 6.66
C LYS A 27 13.82 2.19 7.16
N ASN A 28 14.09 2.47 8.43
CA ASN A 28 15.42 2.29 9.02
C ASN A 28 15.72 0.85 9.47
N ASN A 29 14.70 0.00 9.59
CA ASN A 29 14.81 -1.34 10.17
C ASN A 29 14.44 -2.48 9.20
N THR A 30 14.12 -2.18 7.95
CA THR A 30 13.89 -3.20 6.91
C THR A 30 14.30 -2.71 5.53
N ALA A 31 14.74 -3.63 4.67
CA ALA A 31 14.96 -3.38 3.25
C ALA A 31 13.66 -3.53 2.43
N ALA A 32 12.58 -4.04 3.02
CA ALA A 32 11.32 -4.22 2.34
C ALA A 32 10.67 -2.86 2.01
N PRO A 33 9.96 -2.73 0.86
CA PRO A 33 9.21 -1.53 0.54
C PRO A 33 8.20 -1.18 1.63
N LEU A 34 8.10 0.10 1.99
CA LEU A 34 7.16 0.58 3.02
C LEU A 34 5.72 0.10 2.76
N LYS A 35 5.28 0.12 1.49
CA LYS A 35 3.95 -0.36 1.09
C LYS A 35 3.72 -1.81 1.54
N ASP A 36 4.68 -2.69 1.30
CA ASP A 36 4.55 -4.12 1.59
C ASP A 36 4.54 -4.39 3.08
N VAL A 37 5.33 -3.61 3.84
CA VAL A 37 5.36 -3.68 5.30
C VAL A 37 4.05 -3.21 5.89
N VAL A 38 3.59 -2.01 5.50
CA VAL A 38 2.34 -1.42 5.98
C VAL A 38 1.15 -2.31 5.64
N SER A 39 1.06 -2.81 4.40
CA SER A 39 -0.02 -3.70 3.98
C SER A 39 -0.08 -4.98 4.82
N LYS A 40 1.07 -5.53 5.24
CA LYS A 40 1.09 -6.72 6.12
C LYS A 40 0.75 -6.44 7.57
N ILE A 41 0.98 -5.22 8.07
CA ILE A 41 0.72 -4.86 9.47
C ILE A 41 -0.74 -4.48 9.67
N VAL A 42 -1.24 -3.57 8.84
CA VAL A 42 -2.54 -2.88 9.05
C VAL A 42 -3.53 -3.08 7.90
N ASN A 43 -3.23 -3.96 6.94
CA ASN A 43 -4.13 -4.33 5.85
C ASN A 43 -4.88 -3.16 5.18
N VAL A 44 -4.26 -1.97 5.14
CA VAL A 44 -4.79 -0.77 4.49
C VAL A 44 -3.96 -0.47 3.25
N SER A 45 -4.61 0.19 2.30
CA SER A 45 -3.94 0.68 1.09
C SER A 45 -2.90 1.74 1.44
N MET A 46 -1.87 1.87 0.58
CA MET A 46 -0.83 2.86 0.83
C MET A 46 -1.37 4.29 0.75
N ALA A 47 -2.39 4.53 -0.08
CA ALA A 47 -3.10 5.80 -0.15
C ALA A 47 -3.85 6.12 1.16
N ALA A 48 -4.56 5.14 1.74
CA ALA A 48 -5.24 5.31 3.01
C ALA A 48 -4.24 5.58 4.15
N TRP A 49 -3.12 4.86 4.14
CA TRP A 49 -2.03 5.08 5.09
C TRP A 49 -1.40 6.48 4.95
N TYR A 50 -1.18 6.94 3.72
CA TYR A 50 -0.65 8.29 3.45
C TYR A 50 -1.55 9.39 4.02
N ASN A 51 -2.87 9.23 3.91
CA ASN A 51 -3.86 10.17 4.45
C ASN A 51 -3.73 10.39 5.96
N TYR A 52 -3.20 9.43 6.72
CA TYR A 52 -3.04 9.57 8.17
C TYR A 52 -1.96 10.57 8.56
N PHE A 53 -0.98 10.83 7.70
CA PHE A 53 0.15 11.70 8.04
C PHE A 53 0.46 12.78 7.01
N SER A 54 -0.26 12.80 5.88
CA SER A 54 -0.21 13.88 4.90
C SER A 54 -0.94 15.13 5.41
N LYS A 55 -0.87 16.21 4.63
CA LYS A 55 -1.69 17.41 4.88
C LYS A 55 -3.10 17.13 4.34
N GLY A 56 -4.15 17.31 5.14
CA GLY A 56 -5.53 17.13 4.69
C GLY A 56 -6.54 16.85 5.79
N ALA A 57 -7.81 16.75 5.43
CA ALA A 57 -8.93 16.55 6.36
C ALA A 57 -8.93 15.18 7.08
N LEU A 58 -8.17 14.21 6.54
CA LEU A 58 -8.01 12.86 7.09
C LEU A 58 -6.73 12.71 7.93
N ARG A 59 -5.91 13.77 8.01
CA ARG A 59 -4.68 13.77 8.79
C ARG A 59 -4.98 13.36 10.23
N GLY A 60 -4.24 12.37 10.72
CA GLY A 60 -4.34 11.86 12.07
C GLY A 60 -5.59 11.04 12.36
N ARG A 61 -6.51 10.89 11.41
CA ARG A 61 -7.78 10.16 11.61
C ARG A 61 -7.60 8.70 11.24
N ILE A 62 -7.30 7.88 12.24
CA ILE A 62 -7.19 6.44 12.07
C ILE A 62 -8.48 5.75 12.49
N SER A 63 -8.79 4.64 11.82
CA SER A 63 -9.93 3.80 12.17
C SER A 63 -9.63 2.92 13.39
N LYS A 64 -10.66 2.49 14.10
CA LYS A 64 -10.52 1.49 15.17
C LYS A 64 -9.85 0.19 14.70
N VAL A 65 -10.12 -0.23 13.46
CA VAL A 65 -9.54 -1.44 12.87
C VAL A 65 -8.02 -1.27 12.77
N THR A 66 -7.56 -0.17 12.18
CA THR A 66 -6.14 0.16 12.04
C THR A 66 -5.43 0.21 13.40
N ALA A 67 -6.04 0.86 14.40
CA ALA A 67 -5.47 0.92 15.74
C ALA A 67 -5.38 -0.47 16.40
N THR A 68 -6.38 -1.33 16.18
CA THR A 68 -6.42 -2.71 16.68
C THR A 68 -5.35 -3.58 16.02
N GLU A 69 -5.14 -3.44 14.71
CA GLU A 69 -4.11 -4.16 13.98
C GLU A 69 -2.71 -3.74 14.41
N LEU A 70 -2.46 -2.43 14.59
CA LEU A 70 -1.20 -1.92 15.15
C LEU A 70 -0.94 -2.49 16.55
N LYS A 71 -1.95 -2.44 17.43
CA LYS A 71 -1.89 -3.07 18.76
C LYS A 71 -1.54 -4.55 18.67
N THR A 72 -2.22 -5.30 17.80
CA THR A 72 -2.05 -6.76 17.69
C THR A 72 -0.67 -7.10 17.15
N PHE A 73 -0.19 -6.38 16.15
CA PHE A 73 1.09 -6.65 15.52
C PHE A 73 2.27 -6.29 16.44
N PHE A 74 2.24 -5.11 17.07
CA PHE A 74 3.33 -4.62 17.90
C PHE A 74 3.24 -5.05 19.37
N GLY A 75 2.10 -5.57 19.82
CA GLY A 75 1.86 -5.92 21.22
C GLY A 75 1.81 -4.70 22.14
N LEU A 76 1.52 -3.51 21.60
CA LEU A 76 1.45 -2.26 22.36
C LEU A 76 -0.02 -1.85 22.62
N PRO A 77 -0.30 -1.10 23.71
CA PRO A 77 -1.66 -0.62 23.99
C PRO A 77 -2.23 0.21 22.84
N GLU A 78 -3.54 0.10 22.61
CA GLU A 78 -4.24 0.87 21.55
C GLU A 78 -4.08 2.38 21.73
N ASP A 79 -4.03 2.85 22.98
CA ASP A 79 -3.83 4.26 23.33
C ASP A 79 -2.51 4.83 22.81
N VAL A 80 -1.49 3.98 22.65
CA VAL A 80 -0.22 4.33 22.02
C VAL A 80 -0.37 4.60 20.52
N PHE A 81 -1.45 4.17 19.87
CA PHE A 81 -1.67 4.47 18.45
C PHE A 81 -2.76 5.52 18.22
N THR A 82 -3.69 5.69 19.18
CA THR A 82 -4.78 6.67 19.10
C THR A 82 -4.40 8.06 19.59
N GLY A 83 -3.18 8.23 20.13
CA GLY A 83 -2.68 9.51 20.65
C GLY A 83 -3.08 9.82 22.08
N LYS A 84 -3.79 8.91 22.75
CA LYS A 84 -4.23 9.02 24.15
C LYS A 84 -3.15 8.63 25.15
N GLY A 85 -2.24 7.74 24.74
CA GLY A 85 -1.10 7.27 25.52
C GLY A 85 0.22 7.88 25.04
N GLU A 86 1.22 7.85 25.91
CA GLU A 86 2.57 8.32 25.61
C GLU A 86 3.30 7.42 24.59
N PHE A 87 4.19 8.03 23.81
CA PHE A 87 5.06 7.32 22.88
C PHE A 87 6.51 7.47 23.32
N THR A 88 6.93 6.51 24.14
CA THR A 88 8.24 6.48 24.79
C THR A 88 9.26 5.78 23.89
N GLU A 89 10.54 5.91 24.25
CA GLU A 89 11.63 5.19 23.55
C GLU A 89 11.46 3.67 23.58
N LYS A 90 10.96 3.12 24.70
CA LYS A 90 10.65 1.70 24.81
C LYS A 90 9.63 1.25 23.74
N HIS A 91 8.63 2.08 23.43
CA HIS A 91 7.67 1.77 22.36
C HIS A 91 8.35 1.77 20.97
N ARG A 92 9.28 2.70 20.72
CA ARG A 92 10.05 2.75 19.48
C ARG A 92 10.93 1.50 19.30
N GLU A 93 11.60 1.08 20.37
CA GLU A 93 12.43 -0.13 20.39
C GLU A 93 11.60 -1.39 20.11
N ILE A 94 10.43 -1.53 20.76
CA ILE A 94 9.51 -2.65 20.53
C ILE A 94 9.07 -2.70 19.06
N ILE A 95 8.70 -1.55 18.48
CA ILE A 95 8.31 -1.45 17.07
C ILE A 95 9.48 -1.86 16.17
N ALA A 96 10.67 -1.30 16.39
CA ALA A 96 11.86 -1.59 15.60
C ALA A 96 12.23 -3.09 15.64
N ALA A 97 12.23 -3.68 16.85
CA ALA A 97 12.50 -5.10 17.05
C ALA A 97 11.47 -5.98 16.34
N LYS A 98 10.17 -5.63 16.39
CA LYS A 98 9.12 -6.37 15.71
C LYS A 98 9.21 -6.30 14.19
N ILE A 99 9.58 -5.14 13.65
CA ILE A 99 9.82 -4.97 12.22
C ILE A 99 11.01 -5.83 11.77
N LYS A 100 12.12 -5.81 12.52
CA LYS A 100 13.27 -6.68 12.25
C LYS A 100 12.86 -8.15 12.29
N GLU A 101 12.26 -8.62 13.39
CA GLU A 101 11.82 -10.01 13.55
C GLU A 101 10.96 -10.51 12.38
N LYS A 102 10.02 -9.68 11.88
CA LYS A 102 9.05 -10.11 10.86
C LYS A 102 9.47 -9.85 9.41
N PHE A 103 10.31 -8.85 9.17
CA PHE A 103 10.65 -8.39 7.81
C PHE A 103 12.13 -8.47 7.47
N GLU A 104 12.99 -8.78 8.45
CA GLU A 104 14.39 -9.11 8.21
C GLU A 104 14.48 -10.56 7.72
N LYS A 105 14.18 -10.76 6.43
CA LYS A 105 14.67 -11.96 5.74
C LYS A 105 16.19 -11.86 5.62
N SER A 106 16.88 -12.44 6.61
CA SER A 106 18.18 -13.11 6.49
C SER A 106 19.16 -12.50 5.49
N LEU A 107 19.85 -11.43 5.90
CA LEU A 107 21.18 -11.11 5.38
C LEU A 107 22.22 -11.81 6.28
N LYS A 108 22.37 -13.12 6.11
CA LYS A 108 23.62 -13.82 6.48
C LYS A 108 24.22 -14.41 5.21
N PRO A 109 25.49 -14.14 4.88
CA PRO A 109 26.16 -14.73 3.74
C PRO A 109 26.63 -16.14 4.11
N GLU A 110 25.94 -17.17 3.63
CA GLU A 110 26.56 -18.50 3.49
C GLU A 110 27.06 -18.64 2.06
N ALA A 111 28.35 -18.33 1.88
CA ALA A 111 29.20 -19.18 1.06
C ALA A 111 29.02 -20.63 1.58
N VAL A 112 28.98 -21.68 0.78
CA VAL A 112 30.15 -22.26 0.11
C VAL A 112 29.63 -23.32 -0.88
N LEU A 113 30.03 -23.16 -2.14
CA LEU A 113 30.41 -24.16 -3.16
C LEU A 113 29.48 -25.35 -3.48
N ALA A 114 29.03 -25.40 -4.74
CA ALA A 114 29.47 -26.37 -5.74
C ALA A 114 28.83 -26.00 -7.10
N VAL A 115 29.61 -25.50 -8.09
CA VAL A 115 30.20 -26.32 -9.18
C VAL A 115 29.08 -26.88 -10.08
N LYS A 116 29.01 -26.65 -11.39
CA LYS A 116 29.86 -26.06 -12.43
C LYS A 116 28.98 -26.03 -13.71
N GLU A 117 29.32 -25.14 -14.65
CA GLU A 117 29.39 -25.35 -16.12
C GLU A 117 28.34 -26.24 -16.81
N LYS A 118 27.72 -25.91 -17.94
CA LYS A 118 28.16 -25.31 -19.21
C LYS A 118 26.88 -25.34 -20.08
N GLY A 119 26.52 -24.30 -20.82
CA GLY A 119 27.01 -24.14 -22.20
C GLY A 119 26.01 -24.68 -23.24
N GLY A 120 25.32 -23.76 -23.92
CA GLY A 120 25.13 -23.83 -25.38
C GLY A 120 23.87 -24.48 -25.97
N LYS A 121 23.34 -23.77 -26.98
CA LYS A 121 22.55 -24.23 -28.16
C LYS A 121 21.01 -24.19 -28.09
N LYS A 122 20.45 -23.07 -28.57
CA LYS A 122 19.38 -23.06 -29.61
C LYS A 122 19.98 -23.58 -30.94
N PRO A 123 19.23 -24.05 -31.97
CA PRO A 123 17.96 -23.46 -32.44
C PRO A 123 16.92 -24.39 -33.14
N ALA A 124 15.80 -23.75 -33.56
CA ALA A 124 14.93 -24.03 -34.72
C ALA A 124 14.04 -25.29 -34.65
N GLU A 125 12.86 -25.40 -35.27
CA GLU A 125 11.84 -24.58 -35.95
C GLU A 125 10.68 -25.58 -36.22
N VAL A 126 9.60 -25.14 -36.88
CA VAL A 126 8.47 -25.92 -37.44
C VAL A 126 7.22 -25.96 -36.53
N VAL A 127 6.00 -25.59 -36.92
CA VAL A 127 5.39 -24.62 -37.86
C VAL A 127 3.88 -24.90 -37.79
N LYS A 128 3.10 -23.84 -37.55
CA LYS A 128 1.69 -23.60 -37.94
C LYS A 128 0.60 -24.63 -37.57
N GLN A 129 -0.38 -24.16 -36.81
CA GLN A 129 -1.76 -24.14 -37.32
C GLN A 129 -2.45 -22.79 -37.05
N LYS A 130 -3.18 -22.37 -38.07
CA LYS A 130 -3.71 -21.05 -38.38
C LYS A 130 -5.18 -21.02 -37.93
N LYS A 131 -5.60 -20.05 -37.12
CA LYS A 131 -7.02 -19.64 -37.08
C LYS A 131 -7.17 -18.18 -36.63
N VAL A 132 -7.35 -17.34 -37.65
CA VAL A 132 -8.28 -16.20 -37.76
C VAL A 132 -8.26 -15.14 -36.65
N LYS A 133 -7.75 -13.95 -37.02
CA LYS A 133 -7.98 -12.67 -36.35
C LYS A 133 -9.48 -12.36 -36.29
N PRO A 134 -9.95 -11.69 -35.22
CA PRO A 134 -10.78 -10.51 -35.39
C PRO A 134 -9.85 -9.30 -35.26
N ALA A 135 -9.86 -8.46 -36.29
CA ALA A 135 -9.37 -7.10 -36.16
C ALA A 135 -10.10 -6.47 -34.97
N PHE A 136 -9.35 -5.96 -33.99
CA PHE A 136 -9.93 -5.04 -33.03
C PHE A 136 -10.16 -3.75 -33.80
N GLU A 137 -11.31 -3.65 -34.45
CA GLU A 137 -11.87 -2.40 -34.91
C GLU A 137 -11.86 -1.47 -33.70
N VAL A 138 -11.00 -0.46 -33.75
CA VAL A 138 -11.04 0.65 -32.81
C VAL A 138 -12.40 1.31 -33.03
N PRO A 139 -13.35 1.27 -32.08
CA PRO A 139 -14.56 2.03 -32.22
C PRO A 139 -14.16 3.48 -32.02
N THR A 140 -14.18 4.18 -33.14
CA THR A 140 -14.11 5.63 -33.28
C THR A 140 -15.08 6.29 -32.30
N VAL A 141 -14.59 7.30 -31.60
CA VAL A 141 -15.34 8.30 -30.82
C VAL A 141 -16.14 7.73 -29.64
N LYS A 142 -15.52 7.66 -28.46
CA LYS A 142 -16.27 7.70 -27.20
C LYS A 142 -16.13 9.11 -26.63
N ALA A 143 -17.28 9.75 -26.41
CA ALA A 143 -17.41 10.92 -25.55
C ALA A 143 -16.57 10.74 -24.28
N PRO A 144 -16.02 11.82 -23.69
CA PRO A 144 -15.28 11.71 -22.44
C PRO A 144 -16.14 10.96 -21.44
N ARG A 145 -15.72 9.74 -21.06
CA ARG A 145 -16.41 8.97 -20.03
C ARG A 145 -16.42 9.84 -18.79
N ASN A 146 -17.60 10.09 -18.23
CA ASN A 146 -17.71 10.79 -16.98
C ASN A 146 -17.01 9.93 -15.91
N VAL A 147 -15.82 10.37 -15.51
CA VAL A 147 -14.95 9.67 -14.56
C VAL A 147 -15.68 9.44 -13.23
N GLU A 148 -16.53 10.39 -12.84
CA GLU A 148 -17.30 10.31 -11.60
C GLU A 148 -18.35 9.19 -11.64
N THR A 149 -19.01 9.00 -12.78
CA THR A 149 -19.94 7.88 -13.00
C THR A 149 -19.21 6.54 -12.92
N VAL A 150 -18.06 6.43 -13.58
CA VAL A 150 -17.24 5.20 -13.57
C VAL A 150 -16.77 4.86 -12.14
N ILE A 151 -16.39 5.86 -11.34
CA ILE A 151 -15.98 5.65 -9.95
C ILE A 151 -17.17 5.17 -9.10
N LYS A 152 -18.37 5.73 -9.30
CA LYS A 152 -19.59 5.31 -8.58
C LYS A 152 -19.97 3.87 -8.91
N GLU A 153 -19.92 3.49 -10.19
CA GLU A 153 -20.18 2.11 -10.63
C GLU A 153 -19.16 1.13 -10.03
N LEU A 154 -17.86 1.46 -10.11
CA LEU A 154 -16.81 0.65 -9.53
C LEU A 154 -16.94 0.49 -8.01
N ALA A 155 -17.34 1.55 -7.31
CA ALA A 155 -17.58 1.49 -5.86
C ALA A 155 -18.72 0.52 -5.53
N HIS A 156 -19.81 0.54 -6.30
CA HIS A 156 -20.91 -0.41 -6.13
C HIS A 156 -20.49 -1.86 -6.41
N GLU A 157 -19.70 -2.09 -7.47
CA GLU A 157 -19.14 -3.40 -7.78
C GLU A 157 -18.26 -3.95 -6.64
N ILE A 158 -17.46 -3.09 -6.00
CA ILE A 158 -16.64 -3.47 -4.83
C ILE A 158 -17.52 -3.91 -3.65
N GLU A 159 -18.63 -3.20 -3.39
CA GLU A 159 -19.53 -3.49 -2.27
C GLU A 159 -20.21 -4.87 -2.40
N ILE A 160 -20.53 -5.29 -3.63
CA ILE A 160 -21.18 -6.58 -3.89
C ILE A 160 -20.17 -7.74 -4.05
N LEU A 161 -18.88 -7.44 -4.18
CA LEU A 161 -17.83 -8.44 -4.40
C LEU A 161 -17.52 -9.21 -3.10
N LYS A 162 -17.70 -10.53 -3.13
CA LYS A 162 -17.44 -11.41 -1.97
C LYS A 162 -16.10 -12.17 -2.04
N ASP A 163 -15.42 -12.12 -3.19
CA ASP A 163 -14.13 -12.80 -3.38
C ASP A 163 -12.97 -11.94 -2.84
N SER A 164 -12.40 -12.37 -1.72
CA SER A 164 -11.30 -11.68 -1.05
C SER A 164 -10.03 -11.59 -1.90
N LYS A 165 -9.73 -12.58 -2.76
CA LYS A 165 -8.54 -12.53 -3.63
C LYS A 165 -8.72 -11.48 -4.73
N GLN A 166 -9.93 -11.32 -5.24
CA GLN A 166 -10.23 -10.28 -6.23
C GLN A 166 -10.20 -8.89 -5.58
N LEU A 167 -10.75 -8.75 -4.37
CA LEU A 167 -10.67 -7.50 -3.60
C LEU A 167 -9.22 -7.06 -3.36
N ILE A 168 -8.32 -7.99 -3.01
CA ILE A 168 -6.89 -7.69 -2.83
C ILE A 168 -6.25 -7.21 -4.13
N LYS A 169 -6.48 -7.92 -5.25
CA LYS A 169 -5.94 -7.51 -6.56
C LYS A 169 -6.47 -6.14 -6.99
N LEU A 170 -7.73 -5.86 -6.71
CA LEU A 170 -8.36 -4.58 -7.03
C LEU A 170 -7.80 -3.46 -6.17
N ALA A 171 -7.58 -3.69 -4.88
CA ALA A 171 -6.90 -2.74 -4.00
C ALA A 171 -5.50 -2.41 -4.50
N ASP A 172 -4.73 -3.41 -4.95
CA ASP A 172 -3.40 -3.20 -5.54
C ASP A 172 -3.42 -2.38 -6.83
N ALA A 173 -4.43 -2.59 -7.68
CA ALA A 173 -4.62 -1.83 -8.91
C ALA A 173 -4.98 -0.36 -8.61
N LEU A 174 -5.89 -0.13 -7.66
CA LEU A 174 -6.28 1.20 -7.22
C LEU A 174 -5.10 1.96 -6.59
N ASP A 175 -4.24 1.29 -5.84
CA ASP A 175 -3.02 1.89 -5.29
C ASP A 175 -2.05 2.36 -6.40
N LYS A 176 -1.88 1.57 -7.46
CA LYS A 176 -1.05 1.97 -8.62
C LYS A 176 -1.64 3.18 -9.33
N LEU A 177 -2.97 3.23 -9.50
CA LEU A 177 -3.66 4.37 -10.10
C LEU A 177 -3.52 5.63 -9.24
N ALA A 178 -3.68 5.51 -7.92
CA ALA A 178 -3.50 6.62 -6.99
C ALA A 178 -2.07 7.19 -7.06
N TYR A 179 -1.06 6.33 -7.11
CA TYR A 179 0.33 6.75 -7.27
C TYR A 179 0.59 7.52 -8.58
N ILE A 180 0.00 7.06 -9.70
CA ILE A 180 0.10 7.75 -10.99
C ILE A 180 -0.59 9.12 -10.93
N ALA A 181 -1.78 9.19 -10.32
CA ALA A 181 -2.52 10.43 -10.18
C ALA A 181 -1.73 11.48 -9.35
N LEU A 182 -1.14 11.07 -8.22
CA LEU A 182 -0.30 11.95 -7.40
C LEU A 182 0.89 12.51 -8.19
N LYS A 183 1.65 11.65 -8.89
CA LYS A 183 2.75 12.09 -9.75
C LYS A 183 2.31 13.10 -10.80
N LYS A 184 1.11 12.93 -11.35
CA LYS A 184 0.59 13.84 -12.38
C LYS A 184 0.16 15.18 -11.78
N ILE A 185 -0.39 15.18 -10.58
CA ILE A 185 -0.69 16.41 -9.82
C ILE A 185 0.61 17.18 -9.58
N ASP A 186 1.63 16.54 -9.01
CA ASP A 186 2.93 17.18 -8.75
C ASP A 186 3.54 17.79 -10.03
N PHE A 187 3.45 17.08 -11.15
CA PHE A 187 3.90 17.57 -12.45
C PHE A 187 3.11 18.80 -12.93
N CYS A 188 1.80 18.79 -12.79
CA CYS A 188 0.96 19.93 -13.18
C CYS A 188 1.19 21.15 -12.28
N GLU A 189 1.40 20.95 -10.97
CA GLU A 189 1.75 22.04 -10.05
C GLU A 189 3.13 22.64 -10.37
N ALA A 190 4.11 21.81 -10.73
CA ALA A 190 5.42 22.26 -11.16
C ALA A 190 5.37 23.08 -12.47
N LEU A 191 4.43 22.78 -13.37
CA LEU A 191 4.22 23.59 -14.59
C LEU A 191 3.53 24.94 -14.31
N ASN A 192 2.67 25.01 -13.30
CA ASN A 192 1.97 26.25 -12.93
C ASN A 192 2.84 27.23 -12.13
N THR A 193 4.03 26.80 -11.69
CA THR A 193 4.99 27.60 -10.93
C THR A 193 6.15 28.15 -11.77
N LEU A 194 6.08 27.94 -13.09
CA LEU A 194 7.07 28.34 -14.11
C LEU A 194 6.52 29.50 -14.95
#